data_AF-A0A5Q3HEV9-F1
#
_entry.id   AF-A0A5Q3HEV9-F1
#
_cell.length_a   1.000
_cell.length_b   1.000
_cell.length_c   1.000
_cell.angle_alpha   90.00
_cell.angle_beta   90.00
_cell.angle_gamma   90.00
#
_symmetry.space_group_name_H-M   'P 1'
#
loop_
_entity.id
_entity.type
_entity.pdbx_description
1 polymer ?
#
loop_
_entity_poly.entity_id
_entity_poly.type
_entity_poly.pdbx_seq_one_letter_code
_entity_poly.pdbx_strand_id
1 'polypeptide(L)'
;MEVPENSKETLEDTAVWQKVSAVVNETLEEMLSQLSPEKAGPIREIFDFRRSISSESDRGAVLMAAAFLDDKLKYLLSAKLVDDKKLARRAFDFNGPLGTFSSRIDFAYLIGVLPKNVHSDLHTIRGIRNKFAHNAASLTLEDQEITELCNRLIFHGVREVAAPGPKFRRSVMALLTFVVTATSEISHLEPAADYPVPDRKDAYKEISQVWSSMTDRPYPIRDQHEE
;
A
#
# COMPACT_ATOMS: atom_id res chain seq x y z
N MET A 1 54.70 -6.98 -10.98
CA MET A 1 54.14 -6.61 -9.67
C MET A 1 53.68 -5.18 -9.80
N GLU A 2 52.40 -4.98 -10.03
CA GLU A 2 51.73 -3.69 -9.88
C GLU A 2 50.29 -4.03 -9.48
N VAL A 3 49.98 -3.74 -8.21
CA VAL A 3 48.63 -3.81 -7.68
C VAL A 3 47.89 -2.61 -8.27
N PRO A 4 46.69 -2.76 -8.87
CA PRO A 4 46.00 -1.62 -9.44
C PRO A 4 45.61 -0.65 -8.32
N GLU A 5 45.95 0.62 -8.52
CA GLU A 5 45.74 1.77 -7.63
C GLU A 5 44.26 2.04 -7.30
N ASN A 6 43.35 1.32 -7.97
CA ASN A 6 41.89 1.47 -7.90
C ASN A 6 41.24 0.91 -6.62
N SER A 7 41.97 0.13 -5.81
CA SER A 7 41.40 -0.47 -4.60
C SER A 7 41.32 0.52 -3.43
N LYS A 8 42.18 1.55 -3.37
CA LYS A 8 42.19 2.53 -2.27
C LYS A 8 41.05 3.54 -2.39
N GLU A 9 40.74 4.05 -3.59
CA GLU A 9 39.60 4.94 -3.82
C GLU A 9 38.26 4.27 -3.47
N THR A 10 38.05 3.01 -3.88
CA THR A 10 36.83 2.27 -3.52
C THR A 10 36.70 2.00 -2.02
N LEU A 11 37.81 1.83 -1.30
CA LEU A 11 37.81 1.58 0.14
C LEU A 11 37.67 2.88 0.95
N GLU A 12 38.27 3.98 0.50
CA GLU A 12 38.10 5.31 1.08
C GLU A 12 36.67 5.82 0.89
N ASP A 13 36.08 5.64 -0.30
CA ASP A 13 34.67 5.94 -0.55
C ASP A 13 33.76 5.08 0.34
N THR A 14 34.08 3.80 0.52
CA THR A 14 33.33 2.92 1.43
C THR A 14 33.42 3.39 2.88
N ALA A 15 34.60 3.79 3.34
CA ALA A 15 34.80 4.30 4.71
C ALA A 15 34.09 5.65 4.93
N VAL A 16 34.07 6.52 3.92
CA VAL A 16 33.31 7.78 3.94
C VAL A 16 31.82 7.48 4.00
N TRP A 17 31.30 6.59 3.15
CA TRP A 17 29.89 6.18 3.17
C TRP A 17 29.47 5.54 4.49
N GLN A 18 30.33 4.74 5.11
CA GLN A 18 30.08 4.17 6.44
C GLN A 18 29.94 5.27 7.50
N LYS A 19 30.85 6.25 7.51
CA LYS A 19 30.79 7.39 8.44
C LYS A 19 29.55 8.24 8.21
N VAL A 20 29.24 8.59 6.96
CA VAL A 20 28.04 9.37 6.61
C VAL A 20 26.78 8.62 7.02
N SER A 21 26.70 7.32 6.73
CA SER A 21 25.55 6.49 7.11
C SER A 21 25.39 6.40 8.62
N ALA A 22 26.49 6.30 9.37
CA ALA A 22 26.46 6.31 10.84
C ALA A 22 25.87 7.61 11.38
N VAL A 23 26.34 8.76 10.89
CA VAL A 23 25.83 10.09 11.29
C VAL A 23 24.34 10.23 10.93
N VAL A 24 23.94 9.82 9.72
CA VAL A 24 22.52 9.88 9.30
C VAL A 24 21.64 8.99 10.18
N ASN A 25 22.10 7.78 10.54
CA ASN A 25 21.35 6.89 11.41
C ASN A 25 21.24 7.43 12.85
N GLU A 26 22.33 7.99 13.38
CA GLU A 26 22.34 8.64 14.70
C GLU A 26 21.35 9.81 14.73
N THR A 27 21.43 10.71 13.74
CA THR A 27 20.49 11.84 13.62
C THR A 27 19.05 11.36 13.48
N LEU A 28 18.80 10.29 12.71
CA LEU A 28 17.46 9.72 12.57
C LEU A 28 16.94 9.19 13.92
N GLU A 29 17.73 8.41 14.66
CA GLU A 29 17.30 7.88 15.96
C GLU A 29 17.10 8.99 17.00
N GLU A 30 17.92 10.04 16.99
CA GLU A 30 17.70 11.23 17.80
C GLU A 30 16.36 11.90 17.46
N MET A 31 16.06 12.10 16.17
CA MET A 31 14.77 12.66 15.73
C MET A 31 13.59 11.77 16.14
N LEU A 32 13.71 10.45 15.96
CA LEU A 32 12.67 9.50 16.32
C LEU A 32 12.43 9.44 17.84
N SER A 33 13.48 9.64 18.66
CA SER A 33 13.37 9.65 20.13
C SER A 33 12.53 10.81 20.66
N GLN A 34 12.35 11.87 19.87
CA GLN A 34 11.51 13.02 20.19
C GLN A 34 10.03 12.81 19.85
N LEU A 35 9.68 11.69 19.18
CA LEU A 35 8.32 11.38 18.76
C LEU A 35 7.71 10.28 19.65
N SER A 36 6.39 10.25 19.74
CA SER A 36 5.70 9.10 20.35
C SER A 36 5.95 7.82 19.53
N PRO A 37 5.91 6.62 20.15
CA PRO A 37 6.12 5.36 19.43
C PRO A 37 5.21 5.18 18.21
N GLU A 38 3.95 5.63 18.33
CA GLU A 38 2.94 5.60 17.27
C GLU A 38 3.34 6.44 16.04
N LYS A 39 4.05 7.56 16.23
CA LYS A 39 4.55 8.42 15.15
C LYS A 39 5.93 7.99 14.65
N ALA A 40 6.79 7.51 15.55
CA ALA A 40 8.15 7.09 15.25
C ALA A 40 8.19 5.79 14.41
N GLY A 41 7.32 4.82 14.72
CA GLY A 41 7.30 3.51 14.05
C GLY A 41 7.16 3.58 12.53
N PRO A 42 6.12 4.26 11.99
CA PRO A 42 5.93 4.44 10.56
C PRO A 42 7.12 5.11 9.86
N ILE A 43 7.71 6.14 10.49
CA ILE A 43 8.88 6.84 9.94
C ILE A 43 10.08 5.92 9.89
N ARG A 44 10.37 5.20 10.98
CA ARG A 44 11.47 4.22 11.03
C ARG A 44 11.33 3.18 9.92
N GLU A 45 10.14 2.64 9.74
CA GLU A 45 9.85 1.64 8.71
C GLU A 45 10.15 2.16 7.29
N ILE A 46 9.78 3.41 6.98
CA ILE A 46 10.10 4.04 5.68
C ILE A 46 11.62 4.15 5.47
N PHE A 47 12.37 4.53 6.49
CA PHE A 47 13.83 4.66 6.41
C PHE A 47 14.54 3.31 6.29
N ASP A 48 14.12 2.31 7.08
CA ASP A 48 14.65 0.96 6.99
C ASP A 48 14.42 0.36 5.60
N PHE A 49 13.21 0.54 5.07
CA PHE A 49 12.88 0.12 3.71
C PHE A 49 13.75 0.83 2.66
N ARG A 50 13.94 2.14 2.79
CA ARG A 50 14.79 2.93 1.89
C ARG A 50 16.24 2.42 1.88
N ARG A 51 16.78 2.07 3.05
CA ARG A 51 18.13 1.50 3.14
C ARG A 51 18.19 0.15 2.44
N SER A 52 17.23 -0.72 2.71
CA SER A 52 17.14 -2.07 2.14
C SER A 52 17.07 -2.04 0.61
N ILE A 53 16.15 -1.26 0.03
CA ILE A 53 15.95 -1.23 -1.43
C ILE A 53 17.12 -0.57 -2.20
N SER A 54 17.92 0.26 -1.53
CA SER A 54 19.03 0.98 -2.18
C SER A 54 20.20 0.07 -2.53
N SER A 55 20.42 -1.00 -1.76
CA SER A 55 21.47 -2.00 -2.00
C SER A 55 21.05 -3.13 -2.95
N GLU A 56 19.79 -3.14 -3.40
CA GLU A 56 19.26 -4.22 -4.21
C GLU A 56 19.60 -4.09 -5.69
N SER A 57 19.76 -5.24 -6.35
CA SER A 57 19.71 -5.36 -7.81
C SER A 57 18.38 -4.82 -8.35
N ASP A 58 18.29 -4.48 -9.63
CA ASP A 58 17.03 -4.02 -10.23
C ASP A 58 15.86 -4.97 -10.00
N ARG A 59 16.10 -6.29 -10.18
CA ARG A 59 15.10 -7.32 -9.89
C ARG A 59 14.75 -7.37 -8.40
N GLY A 60 15.75 -7.34 -7.53
CA GLY A 60 15.56 -7.33 -6.07
C GLY A 60 14.72 -6.13 -5.64
N ALA A 61 15.07 -4.93 -6.10
CA ALA A 61 14.38 -3.68 -5.80
C ALA A 61 12.92 -3.71 -6.28
N VAL A 62 12.66 -4.21 -7.48
CA VAL A 62 11.31 -4.31 -8.05
C VAL A 62 10.43 -5.29 -7.27
N LEU A 63 10.94 -6.49 -6.99
CA LEU A 63 10.20 -7.50 -6.25
C LEU A 63 9.94 -7.07 -4.80
N MET A 64 10.97 -6.53 -4.14
CA MET A 64 10.89 -6.02 -2.77
C MET A 64 9.89 -4.86 -2.67
N ALA A 65 9.96 -3.88 -3.57
CA ALA A 65 9.04 -2.74 -3.60
C ALA A 65 7.59 -3.15 -3.77
N ALA A 66 7.31 -4.03 -4.72
CA ALA A 66 5.95 -4.47 -4.97
C ALA A 66 5.40 -5.29 -3.80
N ALA A 67 6.19 -6.19 -3.22
CA ALA A 67 5.78 -6.97 -2.05
C ALA A 67 5.50 -6.07 -0.84
N PHE A 68 6.36 -5.07 -0.61
CA PHE A 68 6.21 -4.16 0.53
C PHE A 68 5.01 -3.23 0.37
N LEU A 69 4.82 -2.61 -0.80
CA LEU A 69 3.64 -1.79 -1.09
C LEU A 69 2.34 -2.59 -0.99
N ASP A 70 2.36 -3.83 -1.47
CA ASP A 70 1.21 -4.73 -1.40
C ASP A 70 0.81 -5.02 0.07
N ASP A 71 1.80 -5.31 0.91
CA ASP A 71 1.61 -5.50 2.34
C ASP A 71 1.10 -4.24 3.04
N LYS A 72 1.67 -3.06 2.72
CA LYS A 72 1.17 -1.78 3.25
C LYS A 72 -0.26 -1.47 2.84
N LEU A 73 -0.68 -1.81 1.62
CA LEU A 73 -2.09 -1.70 1.22
C LEU A 73 -3.00 -2.64 2.02
N LYS A 74 -2.52 -3.84 2.37
CA LYS A 74 -3.27 -4.75 3.25
C LYS A 74 -3.45 -4.15 4.63
N TYR A 75 -2.41 -3.54 5.20
CA TYR A 75 -2.52 -2.82 6.47
C TYR A 75 -3.48 -1.63 6.38
N LEU A 76 -3.35 -0.79 5.36
CA LEU A 76 -4.24 0.35 5.10
C LEU A 76 -5.72 -0.07 5.05
N LEU A 77 -6.01 -1.11 4.26
CA LEU A 77 -7.38 -1.61 4.13
C LEU A 77 -7.87 -2.26 5.43
N SER A 78 -7.01 -2.97 6.15
CA SER A 78 -7.37 -3.54 7.45
C SER A 78 -7.71 -2.45 8.47
N ALA A 79 -6.99 -1.32 8.45
CA ALA A 79 -7.25 -0.17 9.32
C ALA A 79 -8.49 0.63 8.91
N LYS A 80 -8.94 0.54 7.65
CA LYS A 80 -10.15 1.21 7.17
C LYS A 80 -11.41 0.38 7.33
N LEU A 81 -11.38 -0.91 7.03
CA LEU A 81 -12.60 -1.72 7.00
C LEU A 81 -13.16 -1.94 8.40
N VAL A 82 -14.41 -2.41 8.49
CA VAL A 82 -15.00 -2.83 9.76
C VAL A 82 -14.06 -3.81 10.46
N ASP A 83 -13.79 -3.61 11.75
CA ASP A 83 -12.90 -4.46 12.54
C ASP A 83 -13.55 -5.82 12.87
N ASP A 84 -13.68 -6.65 11.84
CA ASP A 84 -14.02 -8.07 11.97
C ASP A 84 -12.81 -8.91 11.55
N LYS A 85 -12.04 -9.37 12.55
CA LYS A 85 -10.83 -10.17 12.34
C LYS A 85 -11.07 -11.45 11.53
N LYS A 86 -12.24 -12.09 11.69
CA LYS A 86 -12.56 -13.35 11.00
C LYS A 86 -12.89 -13.08 9.54
N LEU A 87 -13.69 -12.06 9.27
CA LEU A 87 -14.02 -11.66 7.90
C LEU A 87 -12.79 -11.09 7.19
N ALA A 88 -12.01 -10.22 7.84
CA ALA A 88 -10.76 -9.68 7.31
C ALA A 88 -9.79 -10.80 6.91
N ARG A 89 -9.58 -11.81 7.77
CA ARG A 89 -8.73 -12.96 7.43
C ARG A 89 -9.18 -13.67 6.16
N ARG A 90 -10.49 -13.86 5.96
CA ARG A 90 -11.04 -14.46 4.73
C ARG A 90 -10.93 -13.53 3.53
N ALA A 91 -11.14 -12.22 3.74
CA ALA A 91 -11.09 -11.22 2.68
C ALA A 91 -9.69 -11.12 2.07
N PHE A 92 -8.64 -11.13 2.90
CA PHE A 92 -7.23 -11.04 2.48
C PHE A 92 -6.56 -12.39 2.23
N ASP A 93 -7.29 -13.49 2.31
CA ASP A 93 -6.77 -14.80 1.89
C ASP A 93 -6.52 -14.80 0.37
N PHE A 94 -5.65 -15.70 -0.12
CA PHE A 94 -5.28 -15.74 -1.54
C PHE A 94 -6.49 -15.88 -2.47
N ASN A 95 -7.51 -16.65 -2.06
CA ASN A 95 -8.77 -16.83 -2.79
C ASN A 95 -9.86 -15.81 -2.41
N GLY A 96 -9.54 -14.86 -1.53
CA GLY A 96 -10.46 -13.84 -1.05
C GLY A 96 -10.57 -12.63 -1.99
N PRO A 97 -11.61 -11.79 -1.82
CA PRO A 97 -11.84 -10.60 -2.64
C PRO A 97 -10.69 -9.58 -2.60
N LEU A 98 -9.87 -9.58 -1.55
CA LEU A 98 -8.70 -8.71 -1.37
C LEU A 98 -7.38 -9.51 -1.37
N GLY A 99 -7.38 -10.73 -1.93
CA GLY A 99 -6.23 -11.62 -1.93
C GLY A 99 -5.07 -11.15 -2.82
N THR A 100 -5.37 -10.43 -3.91
CA THR A 100 -4.36 -10.01 -4.89
C THR A 100 -3.91 -8.57 -4.67
N PHE A 101 -2.71 -8.25 -5.16
CA PHE A 101 -2.21 -6.87 -5.15
C PHE A 101 -3.10 -5.93 -5.97
N SER A 102 -3.54 -6.35 -7.16
CA SER A 102 -4.47 -5.57 -7.98
C SER A 102 -5.79 -5.28 -7.25
N SER A 103 -6.42 -6.30 -6.65
CA SER A 103 -7.71 -6.11 -5.95
C SER A 103 -7.58 -5.14 -4.77
N ARG A 104 -6.44 -5.16 -4.07
CA ARG A 104 -6.18 -4.20 -2.97
C ARG A 104 -5.98 -2.78 -3.49
N ILE A 105 -5.25 -2.58 -4.59
CA ILE A 105 -5.08 -1.27 -5.24
C ILE A 105 -6.45 -0.71 -5.65
N ASP A 106 -7.23 -1.51 -6.38
CA ASP A 106 -8.54 -1.09 -6.90
C ASP A 106 -9.52 -0.79 -5.78
N PHE A 107 -9.61 -1.67 -4.78
CA PHE A 107 -10.55 -1.49 -3.68
C PHE A 107 -10.21 -0.28 -2.82
N ALA A 108 -8.93 -0.04 -2.53
CA ALA A 108 -8.50 1.15 -1.78
C ALA A 108 -8.84 2.46 -2.50
N TYR A 109 -8.82 2.48 -3.84
CA TYR A 109 -9.32 3.60 -4.63
C TYR A 109 -10.85 3.72 -4.55
N LEU A 110 -11.59 2.61 -4.71
CA LEU A 110 -13.05 2.60 -4.70
C LEU A 110 -13.65 3.10 -3.39
N ILE A 111 -13.01 2.82 -2.26
CA ILE A 111 -13.46 3.31 -0.94
C ILE A 111 -12.90 4.70 -0.59
N GLY A 112 -12.24 5.37 -1.54
CA GLY A 112 -11.81 6.77 -1.41
C GLY A 112 -10.54 6.99 -0.59
N VAL A 113 -9.78 5.94 -0.27
CA VAL A 113 -8.56 6.05 0.53
C VAL A 113 -7.34 6.43 -0.31
N LEU A 114 -7.32 6.00 -1.58
CA LEU A 114 -6.27 6.39 -2.52
C LEU A 114 -6.81 7.41 -3.53
N PRO A 115 -6.02 8.44 -3.87
CA PRO A 115 -6.32 9.28 -5.03
C PRO A 115 -6.00 8.55 -6.34
N LYS A 116 -6.59 9.02 -7.45
CA LYS A 116 -6.50 8.35 -8.76
C LYS A 116 -5.07 8.22 -9.29
N ASN A 117 -4.22 9.21 -9.01
CA ASN A 117 -2.82 9.19 -9.40
C ASN A 117 -2.00 8.14 -8.62
N VAL A 118 -2.20 8.00 -7.31
CA VAL A 118 -1.57 6.94 -6.49
C VAL A 118 -2.02 5.55 -6.95
N HIS A 119 -3.32 5.39 -7.24
CA HIS A 119 -3.88 4.17 -7.87
C HIS A 119 -3.16 3.81 -9.19
N SER A 120 -3.01 4.78 -10.08
CA SER A 120 -2.35 4.60 -11.39
C SER A 120 -0.87 4.20 -11.25
N ASP A 121 -0.12 4.89 -10.40
CA ASP A 121 1.30 4.60 -10.19
C ASP A 121 1.50 3.23 -9.51
N LEU A 122 0.65 2.84 -8.54
CA LEU A 122 0.68 1.50 -7.95
C LEU A 122 0.46 0.40 -8.98
N HIS A 123 -0.48 0.56 -9.91
CA HIS A 123 -0.64 -0.39 -11.01
C HIS A 123 0.54 -0.40 -11.98
N THR A 124 1.20 0.74 -12.17
CA THR A 124 2.43 0.81 -12.98
C THR A 124 3.55 0.02 -12.30
N ILE A 125 3.74 0.17 -10.97
CA ILE A 125 4.69 -0.63 -10.19
C ILE A 125 4.34 -2.13 -10.26
N ARG A 126 3.06 -2.49 -10.11
CA ARG A 126 2.60 -3.88 -10.29
C ARG A 126 2.92 -4.41 -11.69
N GLY A 127 2.74 -3.59 -12.73
CA GLY A 127 3.06 -3.92 -14.11
C GLY A 127 4.55 -4.20 -14.30
N ILE A 128 5.41 -3.32 -13.79
CA ILE A 128 6.87 -3.51 -13.76
C ILE A 128 7.21 -4.84 -13.06
N ARG A 129 6.67 -5.07 -11.85
CA ARG A 129 6.89 -6.32 -11.12
C ARG A 129 6.51 -7.55 -11.91
N ASN A 130 5.36 -7.54 -12.58
CA ASN A 130 4.90 -8.69 -13.36
C ASN A 130 5.87 -9.02 -14.50
N LYS A 131 6.46 -8.00 -15.15
CA LYS A 131 7.50 -8.21 -16.17
C LYS A 131 8.75 -8.88 -15.58
N PHE A 132 9.22 -8.39 -14.43
CA PHE A 132 10.36 -9.01 -13.73
C PHE A 132 10.06 -10.43 -13.21
N ALA A 133 8.82 -10.72 -12.83
CA ALA A 133 8.43 -12.04 -12.31
C ALA A 133 8.25 -13.11 -13.41
N HIS A 134 7.82 -12.71 -14.60
CA HIS A 134 7.52 -13.64 -15.70
C HIS A 134 8.63 -13.75 -16.77
N ASN A 135 9.72 -12.99 -16.64
CA ASN A 135 10.86 -13.09 -17.54
C ASN A 135 11.96 -13.97 -16.95
N ALA A 136 12.27 -15.11 -17.58
CA ALA A 136 13.37 -15.98 -17.12
C ALA A 136 14.76 -15.40 -17.42
N ALA A 137 14.87 -14.49 -18.39
CA ALA A 137 16.13 -13.85 -18.75
C ALA A 137 16.51 -12.72 -17.78
N SER A 138 17.72 -12.19 -17.94
CA SER A 138 18.17 -10.98 -17.25
C SER A 138 17.39 -9.79 -17.79
N LEU A 139 16.52 -9.22 -16.96
CA LEU A 139 15.77 -7.99 -17.22
C LEU A 139 16.31 -6.91 -16.28
N THR A 140 16.50 -5.70 -16.79
CA THR A 140 16.97 -4.54 -16.03
C THR A 140 15.96 -3.40 -16.15
N LEU A 141 16.14 -2.34 -15.36
CA LEU A 141 15.32 -1.14 -15.48
C LEU A 141 15.60 -0.37 -16.79
N GLU A 142 16.73 -0.63 -17.44
CA GLU A 142 17.16 0.03 -18.69
C GLU A 142 16.56 -0.61 -19.95
N ASP A 143 15.94 -1.79 -19.83
CA ASP A 143 15.19 -2.37 -20.94
C ASP A 143 14.08 -1.42 -21.38
N GLN A 144 13.92 -1.26 -22.69
CA GLN A 144 13.04 -0.25 -23.29
C GLN A 144 11.63 -0.29 -22.71
N GLU A 145 11.02 -1.48 -22.65
CA GLU A 145 9.67 -1.65 -22.12
C GLU A 145 9.58 -1.20 -20.65
N ILE A 146 10.59 -1.48 -19.83
CA ILE A 146 10.61 -1.11 -18.41
C ILE A 146 10.86 0.38 -18.24
N THR A 147 11.76 0.94 -19.05
CA THR A 147 12.04 2.38 -19.07
C THR A 147 10.78 3.18 -19.38
N GLU A 148 9.99 2.74 -20.38
CA GLU A 148 8.70 3.34 -20.71
C GLU A 148 7.73 3.30 -19.52
N LEU A 149 7.67 2.18 -18.79
CA LEU A 149 6.88 2.09 -17.55
C LEU A 149 7.37 3.08 -16.49
N CYS A 150 8.69 3.17 -16.27
CA CYS A 150 9.28 4.09 -15.29
C CYS A 150 9.02 5.56 -15.65
N ASN A 151 8.95 5.91 -16.94
CA ASN A 151 8.65 7.26 -17.42
C ASN A 151 7.19 7.66 -17.19
N ARG A 152 6.28 6.70 -17.03
CA ARG A 152 4.86 6.98 -16.74
C ARG A 152 4.59 7.24 -15.26
N LEU A 153 5.54 6.92 -14.38
CA LEU A 153 5.40 7.18 -12.95
C LEU A 153 5.48 8.68 -12.69
N ILE A 154 4.47 9.27 -12.06
CA ILE A 154 4.42 10.72 -11.89
C ILE A 154 5.04 11.20 -10.57
N PHE A 155 5.19 10.31 -9.58
CA PHE A 155 5.68 10.69 -8.24
C PHE A 155 7.20 10.68 -8.09
N HIS A 156 7.97 10.54 -9.17
CA HIS A 156 9.42 10.42 -9.06
C HIS A 156 10.12 11.74 -8.70
N GLY A 157 9.56 12.89 -9.07
CA GLY A 157 10.13 14.22 -8.78
C GLY A 157 11.54 14.49 -9.37
N VAL A 158 12.04 13.64 -10.26
CA VAL A 158 13.27 13.87 -11.05
C VAL A 158 12.96 14.46 -12.43
N ARG A 159 14.00 14.96 -13.10
CA ARG A 159 13.90 15.44 -14.49
C ARG A 159 13.50 14.29 -15.43
N GLU A 160 12.80 14.60 -16.52
CA GLU A 160 12.39 13.62 -17.53
C GLU A 160 13.56 12.85 -18.14
N VAL A 161 14.74 13.48 -18.25
CA VAL A 161 15.97 12.85 -18.78
C VAL A 161 16.66 11.91 -17.78
N ALA A 162 16.19 11.80 -16.54
CA ALA A 162 16.81 10.95 -15.54
C ALA A 162 16.66 9.46 -15.89
N ALA A 163 17.63 8.66 -15.46
CA ALA A 163 17.62 7.21 -15.60
C ALA A 163 16.36 6.57 -14.95
N PRO A 164 15.92 5.40 -15.44
CA PRO A 164 14.72 4.72 -14.94
C PRO A 164 14.85 4.26 -13.48
N GLY A 165 16.06 3.87 -13.04
CA GLY A 165 16.34 3.45 -11.66
C GLY A 165 15.93 4.46 -10.59
N PRO A 166 16.43 5.70 -10.65
CA PRO A 166 16.01 6.78 -9.75
C PRO A 166 14.51 7.10 -9.85
N LYS A 167 13.91 7.05 -11.04
CA LYS A 167 12.47 7.28 -11.22
C LYS A 167 11.66 6.24 -10.44
N PHE A 168 11.97 4.97 -10.67
CA PHE A 168 11.33 3.85 -9.98
C PHE A 168 11.44 3.98 -8.46
N ARG A 169 12.67 4.07 -7.93
CA ARG A 169 12.90 4.09 -6.48
C ARG A 169 12.23 5.28 -5.80
N ARG A 170 12.27 6.48 -6.41
CA ARG A 170 11.63 7.67 -5.84
C ARG A 170 10.11 7.58 -5.86
N SER A 171 9.52 7.06 -6.93
CA SER A 171 8.07 6.81 -6.97
C SER A 171 7.65 5.77 -5.93
N VAL A 172 8.41 4.69 -5.76
CA VAL A 172 8.16 3.70 -4.69
C VAL A 172 8.18 4.38 -3.32
N MET A 173 9.19 5.21 -3.05
CA MET A 173 9.26 5.92 -1.77
C MET A 173 8.08 6.88 -1.58
N ALA A 174 7.67 7.61 -2.61
CA ALA A 174 6.54 8.51 -2.53
C ALA A 174 5.22 7.75 -2.27
N LEU A 175 4.97 6.66 -3.00
CA LEU A 175 3.80 5.81 -2.81
C LEU A 175 3.78 5.18 -1.42
N LEU A 176 4.93 4.71 -0.94
CA LEU A 176 5.06 4.15 0.40
C LEU A 176 4.69 5.20 1.45
N THR A 177 5.24 6.42 1.33
CA THR A 177 4.91 7.53 2.24
C THR A 177 3.40 7.82 2.21
N PHE A 178 2.77 7.91 1.03
CA PHE A 178 1.33 8.17 0.95
C PHE A 178 0.50 7.07 1.62
N VAL A 179 0.81 5.80 1.37
CA VAL A 179 0.08 4.67 1.96
C VAL A 179 0.27 4.64 3.48
N VAL A 180 1.49 4.83 3.97
CA VAL A 180 1.79 4.81 5.40
C VAL A 180 1.13 5.99 6.12
N THR A 181 1.23 7.20 5.59
CA THR A 181 0.57 8.38 6.16
C THR A 181 -0.94 8.23 6.14
N ALA A 182 -1.53 7.79 5.03
CA ALA A 182 -2.97 7.53 4.95
C ALA A 182 -3.41 6.49 5.99
N THR A 183 -2.59 5.47 6.27
CA THR A 183 -2.88 4.47 7.31
C THR A 183 -2.90 5.07 8.71
N SER A 184 -2.00 6.02 9.02
CA SER A 184 -1.93 6.67 10.32
C SER A 184 -3.08 7.64 10.59
N GLU A 185 -3.73 8.15 9.55
CA GLU A 185 -4.80 9.16 9.65
C GLU A 185 -6.21 8.54 9.58
N ILE A 186 -6.31 7.24 9.33
CA ILE A 186 -7.58 6.57 9.07
C ILE A 186 -8.16 5.89 10.30
N SER A 187 -9.48 5.79 10.32
CA SER A 187 -10.23 5.00 11.30
C SER A 187 -11.03 3.90 10.61
N HIS A 188 -11.36 2.87 11.39
CA HIS A 188 -12.27 1.81 10.98
C HIS A 188 -13.64 2.39 10.57
N LEU A 189 -14.28 1.71 9.61
CA LEU A 189 -15.68 1.89 9.31
C LEU A 189 -16.51 1.24 10.42
N GLU A 190 -17.61 1.89 10.78
CA GLU A 190 -18.61 1.28 11.65
C GLU A 190 -19.62 0.49 10.81
N PRO A 191 -20.01 -0.73 11.26
CA PRO A 191 -21.10 -1.44 10.61
C PRO A 191 -22.41 -0.65 10.75
N ALA A 192 -23.34 -0.86 9.81
CA ALA A 192 -24.68 -0.34 9.96
C ALA A 192 -25.34 -0.91 11.23
N ALA A 193 -26.21 -0.13 11.86
CA ALA A 193 -26.94 -0.58 13.05
C ALA A 193 -27.78 -1.82 12.72
N ASP A 194 -27.83 -2.75 13.67
CA ASP A 194 -28.74 -3.89 13.59
C ASP A 194 -30.18 -3.39 13.54
N TYR A 195 -31.00 -4.02 12.70
CA TYR A 195 -32.44 -3.80 12.73
C TYR A 195 -33.01 -4.37 14.05
N PRO A 196 -33.91 -3.65 14.74
CA PRO A 196 -34.44 -4.08 16.03
C PRO A 196 -35.48 -5.19 15.84
N VAL A 197 -35.02 -6.42 15.55
CA VAL A 197 -35.86 -7.60 15.36
C VAL A 197 -35.68 -8.54 16.56
N PRO A 198 -36.38 -8.30 17.69
CA PRO A 198 -36.18 -9.06 18.94
C PRO A 198 -36.67 -10.51 18.85
N ASP A 199 -37.69 -10.80 18.03
CA ASP A 199 -38.15 -12.14 17.69
C ASP A 199 -38.51 -12.19 16.19
N ARG A 200 -38.39 -13.36 15.54
CA ARG A 200 -38.79 -13.59 14.14
C ARG A 200 -40.25 -13.20 13.87
N LYS A 201 -41.09 -13.24 14.90
CA LYS A 201 -42.50 -12.82 14.84
C LYS A 201 -42.65 -11.30 14.71
N ASP A 202 -41.67 -10.53 15.17
CA ASP A 202 -41.66 -9.06 15.10
C ASP A 202 -41.04 -8.53 13.80
N ALA A 203 -40.41 -9.38 12.98
CA ALA A 203 -39.83 -8.99 11.69
C ALA A 203 -40.86 -8.33 10.76
N TYR A 204 -42.11 -8.81 10.76
CA TYR A 204 -43.21 -8.18 10.01
C TYR A 204 -43.42 -6.73 10.44
N LYS A 205 -43.41 -6.45 11.74
CA LYS A 205 -43.65 -5.11 12.29
C LYS A 205 -42.57 -4.13 11.83
N GLU A 206 -41.31 -4.53 11.91
CA GLU A 206 -40.18 -3.70 11.43
C GLU A 206 -40.24 -3.47 9.91
N ILE A 207 -40.45 -4.53 9.13
CA ILE A 207 -40.51 -4.44 7.65
C ILE A 207 -41.70 -3.58 7.22
N SER A 208 -42.87 -3.74 7.85
CA SER A 208 -44.06 -2.95 7.54
C SER A 208 -43.88 -1.48 7.87
N GLN A 209 -43.17 -1.14 8.95
CA GLN A 209 -42.84 0.24 9.33
C GLN A 209 -41.85 0.88 8.34
N VAL A 210 -40.80 0.16 7.96
CA VAL A 210 -39.84 0.60 6.94
C VAL A 210 -40.51 0.81 5.58
N TRP A 211 -41.38 -0.12 5.16
CA TRP A 211 -42.12 0.02 3.91
C TRP A 211 -43.04 1.24 3.93
N SER A 212 -43.80 1.40 5.01
CA SER A 212 -44.76 2.50 5.13
C SER A 212 -44.05 3.85 5.14
N SER A 213 -42.87 3.95 5.76
CA SER A 213 -42.07 5.17 5.76
C SER A 213 -41.42 5.48 4.41
N MET A 214 -41.09 4.46 3.61
CA MET A 214 -40.48 4.64 2.28
C MET A 214 -41.50 4.91 1.16
N THR A 215 -42.72 4.39 1.30
CA THR A 215 -43.67 4.33 0.17
C THR A 215 -44.96 5.11 0.40
N ASP A 216 -45.19 5.61 1.61
CA ASP A 216 -46.46 6.21 2.05
C ASP A 216 -47.68 5.29 1.81
N ARG A 217 -47.45 3.97 1.75
CA ARG A 217 -48.48 2.96 1.47
C ARG A 217 -48.46 1.85 2.52
N PRO A 218 -49.60 1.20 2.81
CA PRO A 218 -49.63 0.03 3.68
C PRO A 218 -48.82 -1.12 3.08
N TYR A 219 -48.28 -1.97 3.95
CA TYR A 219 -47.48 -3.12 3.52
C TYR A 219 -48.33 -4.09 2.66
N PRO A 220 -47.84 -4.52 1.48
CA PRO A 220 -48.68 -5.19 0.49
C PRO A 220 -49.15 -6.60 0.90
N ILE A 221 -48.43 -7.25 1.82
CA ILE A 221 -48.61 -8.66 2.20
C ILE A 221 -49.04 -8.79 3.67
N ARG A 222 -49.82 -7.82 4.15
CA ARG A 222 -50.35 -7.81 5.52
C ARG A 222 -51.27 -9.00 5.83
N ASP A 223 -51.95 -9.54 4.82
CA ASP A 223 -52.86 -10.69 4.88
C ASP A 223 -52.18 -12.02 5.28
N GLN A 224 -50.86 -12.11 5.16
CA GLN A 224 -50.10 -13.29 5.60
C GLN A 224 -49.65 -13.20 7.08
N HIS A 225 -49.91 -12.07 7.74
CA HIS A 225 -49.38 -11.74 9.06
C HIS A 225 -50.43 -11.20 10.04
N GLU A 226 -51.47 -10.56 9.53
CA GLU A 226 -52.63 -10.05 10.28
C GLU A 226 -53.83 -10.99 10.02
N GLU A 227 -54.54 -11.39 11.09
CA GLU A 227 -55.82 -12.13 11.02
C GLU A 227 -57.00 -11.22 10.62
#